data_AF-A0A0H5QHY9-F1
#
_entry.id   AF-A0A0H5QHY9-F1
#
_cell.length_a   1.000
_cell.length_b   1.000
_cell.length_c   1.000
_cell.angle_alpha   90.00
_cell.angle_beta   90.00
_cell.angle_gamma   90.00
#
_symmetry.space_group_name_H-M   'P 1'
#
loop_
_entity.id
_entity.type
_entity.pdbx_description
1 polymer ?
#
loop_
_entity_poly.entity_id
_entity_poly.type
_entity_poly.pdbx_seq_one_letter_code
_entity_poly.pdbx_strand_id
1 'polypeptide(L)'
;MSKKDDLKKLLFDTSRLDRHTAMFKRFTVYFGLPAIAVFGVYNVFIEMNQHKHSDFRKPDFSYLNVRKKAFPWEFGDRCSLLDLKCRRQARLESIAQNRRISNQKRLTKAEMEVEAAKHELQKE
;
A
#
# COMPACT_ATOMS: atom_id res chain seq x y z
N MET A 1 45.94 4.01 -6.39
CA MET A 1 45.09 5.22 -6.53
C MET A 1 43.73 4.94 -5.90
N SER A 2 43.31 5.77 -4.95
CA SER A 2 42.12 5.52 -4.12
C SER A 2 40.88 6.13 -4.78
N LYS A 3 39.81 5.33 -4.97
CA LYS A 3 38.53 5.76 -5.58
C LYS A 3 37.90 6.99 -4.92
N LYS A 4 38.23 7.25 -3.65
CA LYS A 4 37.76 8.43 -2.91
C LYS A 4 38.32 9.74 -3.46
N ASP A 5 39.54 9.71 -3.97
CA ASP A 5 40.22 10.89 -4.48
C ASP A 5 39.68 11.26 -5.88
N ASP A 6 39.34 10.27 -6.69
CA ASP A 6 38.67 10.47 -7.99
C ASP A 6 37.26 11.02 -7.82
N LEU A 7 36.51 10.55 -6.83
CA LEU A 7 35.15 11.05 -6.54
C LEU A 7 35.17 12.51 -6.06
N LYS A 8 36.13 12.86 -5.19
CA LYS A 8 36.34 14.25 -4.76
C LYS A 8 36.70 15.13 -5.95
N LYS A 9 37.56 14.64 -6.84
CA LYS A 9 37.92 15.34 -8.07
C LYS A 9 36.67 15.56 -8.94
N LEU A 10 35.85 14.55 -9.19
CA LEU A 10 34.64 14.71 -10.00
C LEU A 10 33.61 15.68 -9.38
N LEU A 11 33.41 15.61 -8.07
CA LEU A 11 32.42 16.42 -7.36
C LEU A 11 32.86 17.88 -7.17
N PHE A 12 34.15 18.13 -6.95
CA PHE A 12 34.64 19.47 -6.61
C PHE A 12 35.48 20.13 -7.70
N ASP A 13 35.88 19.40 -8.75
CA ASP A 13 36.57 19.99 -9.88
C ASP A 13 35.60 20.90 -10.65
N THR A 14 35.96 22.17 -10.65
CA THR A 14 35.25 23.27 -11.32
C THR A 14 36.14 23.95 -12.36
N SER A 15 37.34 23.40 -12.63
CA SER A 15 38.35 24.02 -13.49
C SER A 15 37.94 24.15 -14.95
N ARG A 16 36.98 23.34 -15.42
CA ARG A 16 36.47 23.33 -16.80
C ARG A 16 35.04 23.86 -16.97
N LEU A 17 34.41 24.37 -15.91
CA LEU A 17 33.03 24.84 -15.96
C LEU A 17 32.98 26.37 -16.13
N ASP A 18 32.03 26.85 -16.94
CA ASP A 18 31.70 28.27 -17.00
C ASP A 18 31.41 28.83 -15.60
N ARG A 19 31.78 30.09 -15.37
CA ARG A 19 31.70 30.77 -14.07
C ARG A 19 30.31 30.67 -13.44
N HIS A 20 29.25 30.78 -14.25
CA HIS A 20 27.86 30.64 -13.79
C HIS A 20 27.55 29.21 -13.35
N THR A 21 27.92 28.22 -14.16
CA THR A 21 27.70 26.80 -13.86
C THR A 21 28.52 26.35 -12.65
N ALA A 22 29.75 26.85 -12.49
CA ALA A 22 30.59 26.60 -11.32
C ALA A 22 29.97 27.19 -10.03
N MET A 23 29.34 28.36 -10.11
CA MET A 23 28.64 28.97 -8.97
C MET A 23 27.43 28.13 -8.56
N PHE A 24 26.58 27.73 -9.51
CA PHE A 24 25.41 26.88 -9.21
C PHE A 24 25.83 25.50 -8.68
N LYS A 25 26.88 24.88 -9.22
CA LYS A 25 27.41 23.61 -8.72
C LYS A 25 27.87 23.72 -7.26
N ARG A 26 28.54 24.81 -6.90
CA ARG A 26 28.93 25.06 -5.50
C ARG A 26 27.71 25.27 -4.62
N PHE A 27 26.74 26.07 -5.07
CA PHE A 27 25.53 26.32 -4.31
C PHE A 27 24.72 25.04 -4.05
N THR A 28 24.54 24.18 -5.06
CA THR A 28 23.79 22.93 -4.89
C THR A 28 24.53 21.93 -4.01
N VAL A 29 25.86 21.83 -4.10
CA VAL A 29 26.65 20.92 -3.27
C VAL A 29 26.73 21.39 -1.82
N TYR A 30 26.96 22.68 -1.58
CA TYR A 30 27.15 23.22 -0.24
C TYR A 30 25.87 23.61 0.50
N PHE A 31 24.81 23.97 -0.22
CA PHE A 31 23.54 24.38 0.39
C PHE A 31 22.39 23.45 0.02
N GLY A 32 22.26 23.07 -1.26
CA GLY A 32 21.15 22.23 -1.73
C GLY A 32 21.13 20.84 -1.10
N LEU A 33 22.21 20.06 -1.27
CA LEU A 33 22.33 18.71 -0.73
C LEU A 33 22.17 18.64 0.79
N PRO A 34 22.83 19.48 1.61
CA PRO A 34 22.64 19.43 3.06
C PRO A 34 21.23 19.88 3.47
N ALA A 35 20.63 20.86 2.80
CA ALA A 35 19.25 21.25 3.10
C ALA A 35 18.26 20.09 2.84
N ILE A 36 18.40 19.39 1.72
CA ILE A 36 17.60 18.21 1.40
C ILE A 36 17.86 17.09 2.42
N ALA A 37 19.11 16.88 2.83
CA ALA A 37 19.44 15.86 3.82
C ALA A 37 18.79 16.15 5.18
N VAL A 38 18.87 17.39 5.68
CA VAL A 38 18.25 17.81 6.95
C VAL A 38 16.73 17.70 6.85
N PHE A 39 16.13 18.22 5.79
CA PHE A 39 14.69 18.15 5.59
C PHE A 39 14.20 16.70 5.41
N GLY A 40 14.97 15.87 4.70
CA GLY A 40 14.68 14.45 4.51
C GLY A 40 14.68 13.70 5.83
N VAL A 41 15.71 13.87 6.67
CA VAL A 41 15.77 13.25 8.01
C VAL A 41 14.60 13.74 8.88
N TYR A 42 14.29 15.03 8.84
CA TYR A 42 13.16 15.60 9.57
C TYR A 42 11.82 14.97 9.16
N ASN A 43 11.56 14.83 7.86
CA ASN A 43 10.32 14.19 7.37
C ASN A 43 10.27 12.71 7.73
N VAL A 44 11.37 11.98 7.62
CA VAL A 44 11.42 10.57 8.05
C VAL A 44 11.11 10.45 9.54
N PHE A 45 11.72 11.30 10.37
CA PHE A 45 11.46 11.31 11.81
C PHE A 45 10.00 11.65 12.12
N ILE A 46 9.42 12.63 11.42
CA ILE A 46 8.01 12.99 11.56
C ILE A 46 7.11 11.84 11.14
N GLU A 47 7.32 11.26 9.96
CA GLU A 47 6.49 10.20 9.41
C GLU A 47 6.49 8.97 10.35
N MET A 48 7.66 8.56 10.83
CA MET A 48 7.78 7.47 11.80
C MET A 48 7.05 7.74 13.12
N ASN A 49 6.94 9.00 13.55
CA ASN A 49 6.30 9.37 14.81
C ASN A 49 4.80 9.75 14.66
N GLN A 50 4.36 10.21 13.49
CA GLN A 50 3.03 10.76 13.25
C GLN A 50 2.07 9.81 12.51
N HIS A 51 2.45 8.57 12.23
CA HIS A 51 1.55 7.55 11.64
C HIS A 51 0.31 7.20 12.49
N LYS A 52 0.01 7.89 13.59
CA LYS A 52 -1.15 7.69 14.47
C LYS A 52 -2.43 8.43 14.04
N HIS A 53 -2.59 8.81 12.77
CA HIS A 53 -3.76 9.58 12.30
C HIS A 53 -4.95 8.74 11.80
N SER A 54 -5.04 7.44 12.08
CA SER A 54 -6.17 6.60 11.60
C SER A 54 -6.95 5.81 12.65
N ASP A 55 -6.67 5.96 13.95
CA ASP A 55 -7.42 5.23 14.99
C ASP A 55 -8.74 5.92 15.39
N PHE A 56 -8.97 7.14 14.89
CA PHE A 56 -10.31 7.69 14.91
C PHE A 56 -11.15 6.89 13.91
N ARG A 57 -12.06 6.05 14.41
CA ARG A 57 -13.22 5.56 13.64
C ARG A 57 -13.90 6.80 13.06
N LYS A 58 -13.54 7.18 11.83
CA LYS A 58 -14.18 8.27 11.12
C LYS A 58 -15.63 7.82 10.94
N PRO A 59 -16.62 8.54 11.50
CA PRO A 59 -18.01 8.21 11.23
C PRO A 59 -18.23 8.23 9.72
N ASP A 60 -18.89 7.19 9.21
CA ASP A 60 -19.17 7.05 7.79
C ASP A 60 -20.26 8.05 7.40
N PHE A 61 -19.83 9.26 7.08
CA PHE A 61 -20.77 10.28 6.63
C PHE A 61 -21.22 9.96 5.21
N SER A 62 -22.53 9.85 5.00
CA SER A 62 -23.13 9.54 3.70
C SER A 62 -22.72 10.50 2.58
N TYR A 63 -22.38 11.75 2.91
CA TYR A 63 -21.88 12.74 1.95
C TYR A 63 -20.39 12.57 1.57
N LEU A 64 -19.62 11.74 2.27
CA LEU A 64 -18.23 11.43 1.87
C LEU A 64 -18.19 10.31 0.82
N ASN A 65 -19.18 9.42 0.84
CA ASN A 65 -19.30 8.28 -0.07
C ASN A 65 -20.26 8.57 -1.23
N VAL A 66 -19.99 9.63 -2.00
CA VAL A 66 -20.86 10.12 -3.11
C VAL A 66 -20.75 9.27 -4.39
N ARG A 67 -20.46 7.97 -4.28
CA ARG A 67 -20.31 7.11 -5.47
C ARG A 67 -21.62 6.48 -5.85
N LYS A 68 -22.16 6.92 -6.98
CA LYS A 68 -23.29 6.25 -7.64
C LYS A 68 -22.88 5.04 -8.49
N LYS A 69 -21.58 4.91 -8.82
CA LYS A 69 -21.04 3.84 -9.66
C LYS A 69 -19.72 3.31 -9.08
N ALA A 70 -19.57 2.00 -9.17
CA ALA A 70 -18.33 1.26 -8.94
C ALA A 70 -17.17 1.83 -9.75
N PHE A 71 -15.97 1.83 -9.17
CA PHE A 71 -14.76 2.01 -9.97
C PHE A 71 -14.41 0.75 -10.78
N PRO A 72 -13.74 0.89 -11.94
CA PRO A 72 -13.44 -0.23 -12.84
C PRO A 72 -12.20 -1.05 -12.40
N TRP A 73 -12.01 -1.26 -11.11
CA TRP A 73 -10.95 -2.09 -10.56
C TRP A 73 -11.46 -3.00 -9.45
N GLU A 74 -10.62 -3.95 -9.07
CA GLU A 74 -10.91 -4.94 -8.03
C GLU A 74 -11.24 -4.25 -6.69
N PHE A 75 -12.43 -4.53 -6.15
CA PHE A 75 -13.00 -3.88 -4.96
C PHE A 75 -13.32 -2.39 -5.12
N GLY A 76 -13.50 -1.91 -6.35
CA GLY A 76 -13.80 -0.51 -6.67
C GLY A 76 -15.12 0.04 -6.12
N ASP A 77 -16.01 -0.82 -5.63
CA ASP A 77 -17.24 -0.45 -4.91
C ASP A 77 -16.96 0.09 -3.50
N ARG A 78 -15.87 -0.37 -2.87
CA ARG A 78 -15.57 -0.10 -1.45
C ARG A 78 -14.22 0.55 -1.24
N CYS A 79 -13.24 0.31 -2.11
CA CYS A 79 -11.87 0.79 -1.94
C CYS A 79 -11.44 1.75 -3.05
N SER A 80 -10.76 2.83 -2.66
CA SER A 80 -10.08 3.74 -3.59
C SER A 80 -8.81 3.12 -4.17
N LEU A 81 -8.31 3.67 -5.28
CA LEU A 81 -7.18 3.12 -6.04
C LEU A 81 -5.90 2.95 -5.20
N LEU A 82 -5.61 3.92 -4.33
CA LEU A 82 -4.40 3.97 -3.50
C LEU A 82 -4.65 3.51 -2.05
N ASP A 83 -5.85 3.04 -1.72
CA ASP A 83 -6.15 2.54 -0.38
C ASP A 83 -5.70 1.07 -0.25
N LEU A 84 -4.40 0.91 0.00
CA LEU A 84 -3.76 -0.41 0.12
C LEU A 84 -4.28 -1.21 1.33
N LYS A 85 -4.67 -0.53 2.42
CA LYS A 85 -5.18 -1.19 3.62
C LYS A 85 -6.57 -1.76 3.35
N CYS A 86 -7.47 -0.96 2.76
CA CYS A 86 -8.80 -1.41 2.35
C CYS A 86 -8.72 -2.60 1.38
N ARG A 87 -7.87 -2.51 0.34
CA ARG A 87 -7.72 -3.62 -0.62
C ARG A 87 -7.22 -4.91 0.03
N ARG A 88 -6.27 -4.81 0.97
CA ARG A 88 -5.77 -5.98 1.71
C ARG A 88 -6.88 -6.61 2.55
N GLN A 89 -7.67 -5.81 3.26
CA GLN A 89 -8.79 -6.29 4.07
C GLN A 89 -9.87 -6.94 3.20
N ALA A 90 -10.32 -6.25 2.15
CA ALA A 90 -11.33 -6.77 1.22
C ALA A 90 -10.91 -8.10 0.57
N ARG A 91 -9.61 -8.26 0.27
CA ARG A 91 -9.07 -9.52 -0.25
C ARG A 91 -9.04 -10.64 0.79
N LEU A 92 -8.70 -10.34 2.03
CA LEU A 92 -8.74 -11.33 3.11
C LEU A 92 -10.18 -11.77 3.41
N GLU A 93 -11.12 -10.83 3.39
CA GLU A 93 -12.56 -11.10 3.55
C GLU A 93 -13.08 -12.01 2.43
N SER A 94 -12.74 -11.72 1.17
CA SER A 94 -13.19 -12.54 0.04
C SER A 94 -12.65 -13.98 0.10
N ILE A 95 -11.41 -14.15 0.54
CA ILE A 95 -10.82 -15.49 0.78
C ILE A 95 -11.55 -16.22 1.90
N ALA A 96 -11.83 -15.55 3.01
CA ALA A 96 -12.55 -16.13 4.15
C ALA A 96 -13.97 -16.54 3.75
N GLN A 97 -14.66 -15.69 2.99
CA GLN A 97 -16.01 -15.97 2.49
C GLN A 97 -16.02 -17.17 1.56
N ASN A 98 -15.05 -17.28 0.64
CA ASN A 98 -14.93 -18.43 -0.25
C ASN A 98 -14.75 -19.74 0.53
N ARG A 99 -13.96 -19.76 1.61
CA ARG A 99 -13.81 -20.93 2.49
C ARG A 99 -15.12 -21.30 3.21
N ARG A 100 -15.89 -20.31 3.68
CA ARG A 100 -17.20 -20.57 4.31
C ARG A 100 -18.17 -21.22 3.32
N ILE A 101 -18.24 -20.68 2.11
CA ILE A 101 -19.10 -21.21 1.04
C ILE A 101 -18.70 -22.65 0.70
N SER A 102 -17.40 -22.95 0.60
CA SER A 102 -16.96 -24.32 0.32
C SER A 102 -17.33 -25.29 1.44
N ASN A 103 -17.23 -24.87 2.70
CA ASN A 103 -17.59 -25.73 3.84
C ASN A 103 -19.09 -25.98 3.89
N GLN A 104 -19.91 -24.95 3.66
CA GLN A 104 -21.36 -25.07 3.62
C GLN A 104 -21.83 -26.02 2.50
N LYS A 105 -21.19 -25.97 1.32
CA LYS A 105 -21.46 -26.92 0.23
C LYS A 105 -21.13 -28.37 0.60
N ARG A 106 -20.09 -28.60 1.40
CA ARG A 106 -19.73 -29.95 1.87
C ARG A 106 -20.72 -30.48 2.90
N LEU A 107 -21.15 -29.62 3.83
CA LEU A 107 -22.15 -29.97 4.84
C LEU A 107 -23.48 -30.34 4.20
N THR A 108 -24.00 -29.47 3.33
CA THR A 108 -25.27 -29.72 2.61
C THR A 108 -25.19 -30.98 1.73
N LYS A 109 -24.06 -31.24 1.09
CA LYS A 109 -23.87 -32.49 0.33
C LYS A 109 -23.92 -33.72 1.25
N ALA A 110 -23.22 -33.68 2.39
CA ALA A 110 -23.23 -34.79 3.35
C ALA A 110 -24.62 -35.01 3.96
N GLU A 111 -25.38 -33.95 4.22
CA GLU A 111 -26.77 -34.03 4.69
C GLU A 111 -27.65 -34.75 3.67
N MET A 112 -27.56 -34.40 2.38
CA MET A 112 -28.33 -35.09 1.33
C MET A 112 -27.94 -36.57 1.17
N GLU A 113 -26.66 -36.92 1.33
CA GLU A 113 -26.20 -38.32 1.27
C GLU A 113 -26.75 -39.14 2.46
N VAL A 114 -26.80 -38.55 3.66
CA VAL A 114 -27.40 -39.18 4.84
C VAL A 114 -28.91 -39.35 4.69
N GLU A 115 -29.61 -38.36 4.14
CA GLU A 115 -31.05 -38.46 3.87
C GLU A 115 -31.37 -39.52 2.81
N ALA A 116 -30.57 -39.60 1.74
CA ALA A 116 -30.72 -40.64 0.73
C ALA A 116 -30.55 -42.05 1.33
N ALA A 117 -29.51 -42.27 2.14
CA ALA A 117 -29.27 -43.55 2.82
C ALA A 117 -30.41 -43.95 3.77
N LYS A 118 -31.01 -42.99 4.49
CA LYS A 118 -32.19 -43.24 5.33
C LYS A 118 -33.40 -43.67 4.49
N HIS A 119 -33.59 -43.05 3.33
CA HIS A 119 -34.71 -43.35 2.44
C HIS A 119 -34.59 -44.73 1.77
N GLU A 120 -33.37 -45.24 1.61
CA GLU A 120 -33.09 -46.61 1.15
C GLU A 120 -33.41 -47.63 2.24
N LEU A 121 -33.01 -47.39 3.50
CA LEU A 121 -33.31 -48.26 4.65
C LEU A 121 -34.82 -48.40 4.96
N GLN A 122 -35.64 -47.42 4.59
CA GLN A 122 -37.10 -47.50 4.78
C GLN A 122 -37.83 -48.30 3.71
N LYS A 123 -37.15 -48.71 2.63
CA LYS A 123 -37.73 -49.52 1.54
C LYS A 123 -37.47 -51.02 1.70
N GLU A 124 -36.58 -51.41 2.62
CA GLU A 124 -36.38 -52.79 3.07
C GLU A 124 -37.36 -53.14 4.20
#